data_AF-A0A7R8ZZI1-F1
#
_entry.id   AF-A0A7R8ZZI1-F1
#
_cell.length_a   1.000
_cell.length_b   1.000
_cell.length_c   1.000
_cell.angle_alpha   90.00
_cell.angle_beta   90.00
_cell.angle_gamma   90.00
#
_symmetry.space_group_name_H-M   'P 1'
#
loop_
_entity.id
_entity.type
_entity.pdbx_description
1 polymer ?
#
loop_
_entity_poly.entity_id
_entity_poly.type
_entity_poly.pdbx_seq_one_letter_code
_entity_poly.pdbx_strand_id
1 'polypeptide(L)'
;MCKRKQILFLPYRATGPAMTWSMHSIGWIEIGDVEQAEENFNRGYQTYVREPFKVWTEAIFGTGAINFITGMGGFLQNILMGYMGIRIGLEELLIMNPVLLPGTTGLSVKG
;
A
#
# COMPACT_ATOMS: atom_id res chain seq x y z
N MET A 1 22.42 6.81 7.57
CA MET A 1 21.53 5.87 6.84
C MET A 1 20.18 6.50 6.46
N CYS A 2 19.56 7.31 7.33
CA CYS A 2 18.22 7.92 7.13
C CYS A 2 18.02 8.75 5.83
N LYS A 3 18.98 9.60 5.42
CA LYS A 3 18.79 10.53 4.28
C LYS A 3 18.70 9.87 2.88
N ARG A 4 19.28 8.68 2.66
CA ARG A 4 19.26 8.02 1.33
C ARG A 4 17.92 7.34 1.03
N LYS A 5 17.27 6.74 2.04
CA LYS A 5 15.96 6.10 1.88
C LYS A 5 14.90 7.12 1.46
N GLN A 6 14.95 8.32 2.04
CA GLN A 6 13.99 9.39 1.78
C GLN A 6 14.03 9.97 0.36
N ILE A 7 15.17 9.87 -0.35
CA ILE A 7 15.34 10.38 -1.72
C ILE A 7 14.65 9.47 -2.75
N LEU A 8 14.60 8.16 -2.50
CA LEU A 8 13.91 7.22 -3.39
C LEU A 8 12.38 7.44 -3.41
N PHE A 9 11.85 8.09 -2.37
CA PHE A 9 10.42 8.21 -2.11
C PHE A 9 9.89 9.67 -2.06
N LEU A 10 10.64 10.67 -2.54
CA LEU A 10 10.21 12.10 -2.60
C LEU A 10 10.45 12.77 -3.98
N PRO A 11 9.64 13.80 -4.36
CA PRO A 11 8.56 14.42 -3.59
C PRO A 11 7.17 13.96 -4.07
N TYR A 12 6.41 13.34 -3.17
CA TYR A 12 4.98 13.09 -3.36
C TYR A 12 4.19 14.39 -3.11
N ARG A 13 3.11 14.61 -3.86
CA ARG A 13 2.09 15.59 -3.48
C ARG A 13 1.44 15.07 -2.20
N ALA A 14 1.45 15.85 -1.10
CA ALA A 14 0.86 15.43 0.18
C ALA A 14 -0.61 14.96 0.07
N THR A 15 -1.30 15.37 -0.99
CA THR A 15 -2.67 14.98 -1.32
C THR A 15 -2.72 14.06 -2.54
N GLY A 16 -1.76 13.15 -2.71
CA GLY A 16 -1.78 12.15 -3.78
C GLY A 16 -3.07 11.31 -3.77
N PRO A 17 -3.45 10.68 -4.90
CA PRO A 17 -4.62 9.81 -4.92
C PRO A 17 -4.43 8.56 -4.04
N ALA A 18 -5.53 7.90 -3.66
CA ALA A 18 -5.53 6.76 -2.71
C ALA A 18 -4.44 5.70 -2.99
N MET A 19 -4.25 5.32 -4.26
CA MET A 19 -3.29 4.30 -4.70
C MET A 19 -1.82 4.67 -4.48
N THR A 20 -1.48 5.96 -4.38
CA THR A 20 -0.10 6.44 -4.22
C THR A 20 0.55 5.82 -3.00
N TRP A 21 -0.16 5.81 -1.88
CA TRP A 21 0.37 5.33 -0.60
C TRP A 21 0.64 3.83 -0.60
N SER A 22 -0.12 3.06 -1.38
CA SER A 22 0.17 1.65 -1.60
C SER A 22 1.54 1.42 -2.22
N MET A 23 1.91 2.21 -3.23
CA MET A 23 3.21 2.07 -3.89
C MET A 23 4.36 2.47 -2.95
N HIS A 24 4.16 3.53 -2.17
CA HIS A 24 5.14 3.91 -1.13
C HIS A 24 5.30 2.82 -0.08
N SER A 25 4.20 2.24 0.40
CA SER A 25 4.23 1.14 1.37
C SER A 25 5.01 -0.06 0.85
N ILE A 26 4.75 -0.51 -0.38
CA ILE A 26 5.52 -1.61 -1.01
C ILE A 26 7.02 -1.25 -1.05
N GLY A 27 7.36 -0.06 -1.53
CA GLY A 27 8.76 0.36 -1.63
C GLY A 27 9.46 0.46 -0.28
N TRP A 28 8.78 0.92 0.77
CA TRP A 28 9.33 0.93 2.13
C TRP A 28 9.57 -0.48 2.67
N ILE A 29 8.67 -1.44 2.39
CA ILE A 29 8.87 -2.86 2.71
C ILE A 29 10.12 -3.40 1.99
N GLU A 30 10.30 -3.08 0.71
CA GLU A 30 11.44 -3.54 -0.09
C GLU A 30 12.81 -3.10 0.47
N ILE A 31 12.85 -1.96 1.17
CA ILE A 31 14.07 -1.47 1.84
C ILE A 31 14.09 -1.74 3.35
N GLY A 32 13.21 -2.62 3.83
CA GLY A 32 13.14 -3.10 5.21
C GLY A 32 12.67 -2.05 6.22
N ASP A 33 11.91 -1.04 5.80
CA ASP A 33 11.39 0.03 6.64
C ASP A 33 9.89 -0.17 6.92
N VAL A 34 9.60 -1.12 7.82
CA VAL A 34 8.21 -1.55 8.06
C VAL A 34 7.37 -0.46 8.73
N GLU A 35 7.98 0.41 9.55
CA GLU A 35 7.29 1.52 10.21
C GLU A 35 6.76 2.53 9.19
N GLN A 36 7.62 2.98 8.26
CA GLN A 36 7.18 3.86 7.18
C GLN A 36 6.19 3.15 6.23
N ALA A 37 6.33 1.85 6.03
CA ALA A 37 5.37 1.08 5.24
C ALA A 37 3.99 1.06 5.89
N GLU A 38 3.91 0.82 7.20
CA GLU A 38 2.66 0.82 7.96
C GLU A 38 1.97 2.19 7.92
N GLU A 39 2.72 3.28 8.10
CA GLU A 39 2.17 4.64 8.00
C GLU A 39 1.49 4.86 6.63
N ASN A 40 2.16 4.46 5.55
CA ASN A 40 1.65 4.61 4.19
C ASN A 40 0.50 3.63 3.89
N PHE A 41 0.56 2.39 4.39
CA PHE A 41 -0.52 1.42 4.28
C PHE A 41 -1.81 1.97 4.91
N ASN A 42 -1.72 2.45 6.16
CA ASN A 42 -2.85 3.02 6.89
C ASN A 42 -3.41 4.28 6.21
N ARG A 43 -2.52 5.18 5.77
CA ARG A 43 -2.91 6.38 5.02
C ARG A 43 -3.67 6.06 3.74
N GLY A 44 -3.29 5.00 3.03
CA GLY A 44 -3.87 4.59 1.75
C GLY A 44 -5.37 4.28 1.79
N TYR A 45 -5.87 3.76 2.91
CA TYR A 45 -7.30 3.44 3.06
C TYR A 45 -8.01 4.34 4.07
N GLN A 46 -7.44 4.62 5.24
CA GLN A 46 -8.16 5.31 6.32
C GLN A 46 -8.60 6.72 5.90
N THR A 47 -7.77 7.42 5.12
CA THR A 47 -8.06 8.78 4.67
C THR A 47 -9.00 8.83 3.47
N TYR A 48 -9.18 7.72 2.74
CA TYR A 48 -9.88 7.67 1.43
C TYR A 48 -11.20 6.90 1.48
N VAL A 49 -11.41 6.06 2.48
CA VAL A 49 -12.64 5.29 2.73
C VAL A 49 -13.69 6.16 3.40
N ARG A 50 -14.93 6.06 2.93
CA ARG A 50 -16.08 6.85 3.42
C ARG A 50 -17.16 5.97 4.01
N GLU A 51 -17.59 6.35 5.21
CA GLU A 51 -18.78 5.82 5.86
C GLU A 51 -20.06 6.22 5.11
N PRO A 52 -21.17 5.49 5.28
CA PRO A 52 -21.28 4.23 6.05
C PRO A 52 -20.93 2.98 5.23
N PHE A 53 -20.78 3.13 3.91
CA PHE A 53 -20.68 1.99 2.98
C PHE A 53 -19.23 1.61 2.65
N LYS A 54 -18.24 2.22 3.32
CA LYS A 54 -16.81 2.03 3.09
C LYS A 54 -16.39 2.25 1.62
N VAL A 55 -17.02 3.22 0.95
CA VAL A 55 -16.71 3.56 -0.45
C VAL A 55 -15.37 4.27 -0.52
N TRP A 56 -14.53 3.87 -1.46
CA TRP A 56 -13.25 4.52 -1.71
C TRP A 56 -13.41 5.73 -2.61
N THR A 57 -12.68 6.79 -2.27
CA THR A 57 -12.63 8.03 -3.05
C THR A 57 -11.22 8.28 -3.54
N GLU A 58 -11.08 8.90 -4.71
CA GLU A 58 -9.76 9.19 -5.28
C GLU A 58 -8.96 10.14 -4.39
N ALA A 59 -9.61 11.18 -3.86
CA ALA A 59 -8.98 12.23 -3.06
C ALA A 59 -9.50 12.28 -1.60
N ILE A 60 -8.70 12.91 -0.74
CA ILE A 60 -8.87 12.99 0.73
C ILE A 60 -10.20 13.64 1.17
N PHE A 61 -10.84 14.44 0.32
CA PHE A 61 -12.09 15.15 0.63
C PHE A 61 -13.33 14.55 -0.05
N GLY A 62 -13.23 13.30 -0.53
CA GLY A 62 -14.34 12.65 -1.24
C GLY A 62 -14.61 13.22 -2.63
N THR A 63 -13.68 14.01 -3.16
CA THR A 63 -13.71 14.54 -4.53
C THR A 63 -13.00 13.59 -5.50
N GLY A 64 -13.13 13.87 -6.80
CA GLY A 64 -12.58 13.00 -7.85
C GLY A 64 -13.47 11.79 -8.09
N ALA A 65 -12.89 10.68 -8.51
CA ALA A 65 -13.64 9.45 -8.72
C ALA A 65 -14.22 8.90 -7.39
N ILE A 66 -15.52 8.62 -7.41
CA ILE A 66 -16.25 7.90 -6.34
C ILE A 66 -16.26 6.41 -6.71
N ASN A 67 -16.22 5.54 -5.71
CA ASN A 67 -16.01 4.11 -5.89
C ASN A 67 -14.72 3.85 -6.67
N PHE A 68 -13.64 4.44 -6.18
CA PHE A 68 -12.35 4.48 -6.86
C PHE A 68 -11.66 3.11 -6.81
N ILE A 69 -11.99 2.25 -7.78
CA ILE A 69 -11.47 0.88 -7.90
C ILE A 69 -9.95 0.87 -7.99
N THR A 70 -9.33 1.87 -8.60
CA THR A 70 -7.87 1.97 -8.68
C THR A 70 -7.22 2.09 -7.29
N GLY A 71 -7.86 2.80 -6.36
CA GLY A 71 -7.43 2.85 -4.97
C GLY A 71 -7.54 1.47 -4.29
N MET A 72 -8.69 0.81 -4.46
CA MET A 72 -8.93 -0.53 -3.90
C MET A 72 -7.94 -1.57 -4.47
N GLY A 73 -7.65 -1.49 -5.77
CA GLY A 73 -6.66 -2.34 -6.44
C GLY A 73 -5.26 -2.10 -5.90
N GLY A 74 -4.88 -0.83 -5.69
CA GLY A 74 -3.61 -0.48 -5.05
C GLY A 74 -3.51 -1.04 -3.63
N PHE A 75 -4.59 -1.02 -2.85
CA PHE A 75 -4.62 -1.62 -1.52
C PHE A 75 -4.39 -3.12 -1.56
N LEU A 76 -5.13 -3.85 -2.41
CA LEU A 76 -4.93 -5.29 -2.59
C LEU A 76 -3.50 -5.61 -3.08
N GLN A 77 -2.98 -4.82 -4.03
CA GLN A 77 -1.61 -4.96 -4.52
C GLN A 77 -0.58 -4.78 -3.39
N ASN A 78 -0.81 -3.88 -2.45
CA ASN A 78 0.06 -3.68 -1.29
C ASN A 78 0.06 -4.89 -0.34
N ILE A 79 -1.09 -5.55 -0.16
CA ILE A 79 -1.17 -6.79 0.61
C ILE A 79 -0.37 -7.90 -0.08
N LEU A 80 -0.62 -8.13 -1.37
CA LEU A 80 -0.03 -9.25 -2.11
C LEU A 80 1.46 -9.04 -2.43
N MET A 81 1.81 -7.87 -2.95
CA MET A 81 3.17 -7.58 -3.42
C MET A 81 3.99 -6.81 -2.38
N GLY A 82 3.37 -6.19 -1.37
CA GLY A 82 4.09 -5.61 -0.24
C GLY A 82 4.26 -6.65 0.85
N TYR A 83 3.24 -6.79 1.68
CA TYR A 83 3.30 -7.59 2.91
C TYR A 83 3.52 -9.09 2.65
N MET A 84 2.85 -9.70 1.67
CA MET A 84 3.13 -11.10 1.34
C MET A 84 4.40 -11.31 0.53
N GLY A 85 4.96 -10.25 -0.06
CA GLY A 85 6.16 -10.37 -0.87
C GLY A 85 6.00 -11.17 -2.17
N ILE A 86 4.78 -11.33 -2.69
CA ILE A 86 4.56 -12.04 -3.96
C ILE A 86 5.27 -11.28 -5.09
N ARG A 87 6.03 -11.99 -5.93
CA ARG A 87 6.64 -11.46 -7.15
C ARG A 87 6.38 -12.43 -8.29
N ILE A 88 6.11 -11.88 -9.46
CA ILE A 88 5.90 -12.67 -10.68
C ILE A 88 7.25 -12.71 -11.39
N GLY A 89 7.91 -13.86 -11.36
CA GLY A 89 9.08 -14.16 -12.16
C GLY A 89 8.68 -14.61 -13.57
N LEU A 90 9.67 -14.77 -14.45
CA LEU A 90 9.43 -15.22 -15.82
C LEU A 90 8.87 -16.65 -15.87
N GLU A 91 9.35 -17.52 -14.97
CA GLU A 91 9.04 -18.94 -14.96
C GLU A 91 8.25 -19.37 -13.71
N GLU A 92 8.28 -18.56 -12.64
CA GLU A 92 7.72 -18.94 -11.35
C GLU A 92 7.14 -17.75 -10.56
N LEU A 93 6.26 -18.07 -9.61
CA LEU A 93 5.80 -17.14 -8.59
C LEU A 93 6.72 -17.25 -7.38
N LEU A 94 7.26 -16.10 -6.98
CA LEU A 94 8.19 -15.98 -5.87
C LEU A 94 7.50 -15.35 -4.65
N ILE A 95 7.93 -15.76 -3.45
CA ILE A 95 7.56 -15.13 -2.19
C ILE A 95 8.85 -14.60 -1.56
N MET A 96 8.98 -13.29 -1.47
CA MET A 96 10.20 -12.60 -1.01
C MET A 96 9.93 -11.81 0.27
N ASN A 97 10.60 -12.18 1.37
CA ASN A 97 10.60 -11.45 2.63
C ASN A 97 9.19 -11.03 3.12
N PRO A 98 8.25 -11.99 3.31
CA PRO A 98 6.91 -11.65 3.77
C PRO A 98 6.96 -11.02 5.17
N VAL A 99 6.15 -10.00 5.36
CA VAL A 99 5.94 -9.25 6.61
C VAL A 99 4.46 -9.33 6.99
N LEU A 100 4.16 -9.46 8.28
CA LEU A 100 2.78 -9.45 8.74
C LEU A 100 2.15 -8.08 8.54
N LEU A 101 0.86 -8.07 8.23
CA LEU A 101 0.08 -6.83 8.20
C LEU A 101 0.05 -6.20 9.60
N PRO A 102 -0.07 -4.86 9.68
CA PRO A 102 -0.24 -4.16 10.94
C PRO A 102 -1.37 -4.76 11.79
N GLY A 103 -1.08 -5.06 13.05
CA GLY A 103 -2.06 -5.60 14.00
C GLY A 103 -2.53 -7.04 13.74
N THR A 104 -1.84 -7.80 12.88
CA THR A 104 -2.18 -9.21 12.58
C THR A 104 -1.13 -10.19 13.12
N THR A 105 -1.54 -11.44 13.34
CA THR A 105 -0.65 -12.54 13.77
C THR A 105 -0.39 -13.58 12.68
N GLY A 106 -1.08 -13.46 11.55
CA GLY A 106 -0.95 -14.38 10.42
C GLY A 106 -1.71 -13.89 9.20
N LEU A 107 -1.32 -14.39 8.02
CA LEU A 107 -1.94 -14.09 6.74
C LEU A 107 -1.96 -15.36 5.87
N SER A 108 -3.10 -15.65 5.25
CA SER A 108 -3.28 -16.77 4.33
C SER A 108 -4.05 -16.29 3.11
N VAL A 109 -3.59 -16.69 1.92
CA VAL A 109 -4.24 -16.38 0.64
C VAL A 109 -4.39 -17.67 -0.14
N LYS A 110 -5.51 -17.77 -0.85
CA LYS A 110 -5.85 -18.88 -1.73
C LYS A 110 -6.15 -18.31 -3.11
N GLY A 111 -5.63 -18.98 -4.14
CA GLY A 111 -5.93 -18.73 -5.55
C GLY A 111 -6.67 -19.90 -6.16
#